data_AF-A0A1H7V9Z7-F1
#
_entry.id   AF-A0A1H7V9Z7-F1
#
_cell.length_a   1.000
_cell.length_b   1.000
_cell.length_c   1.000
_cell.angle_alpha   90.00
_cell.angle_beta   90.00
_cell.angle_gamma   90.00
#
_symmetry.space_group_name_H-M   'P 1'
#
loop_
_entity.id
_entity.type
_entity.pdbx_description
1 polymer ?
#
loop_
_entity_poly.entity_id
_entity_poly.type
_entity_poly.pdbx_seq_one_letter_code
_entity_poly.pdbx_strand_id
1 'polypeptide(L)'
;MTIYHPDLEARAKAIRANLAHIADKLRQLGAAVSVMEMPGPITHTITMMVTTRGRHYEAVAAELEQFAVRSGGTVRRADPADIAAGDPDRECLAALSHTVARRRAA
;
A
#
# COMPACT_ATOMS: atom_id res chain seq x y z
N MET A 1 6.63 -6.66 -0.25
CA MET A 1 7.66 -7.32 0.61
C MET A 1 7.05 -8.50 1.35
N THR A 2 7.82 -9.56 1.63
CA THR A 2 7.40 -10.70 2.47
C THR A 2 7.99 -10.61 3.88
N ILE A 3 7.15 -10.67 4.92
CA ILE A 3 7.49 -10.65 6.35
C ILE A 3 7.26 -12.04 6.93
N TYR A 4 8.28 -12.66 7.51
CA TYR A 4 8.10 -13.94 8.20
C TYR A 4 7.69 -13.72 9.66
N HIS A 5 6.54 -14.27 10.07
CA HIS A 5 6.03 -14.11 11.44
C HIS A 5 5.45 -15.44 11.96
N PRO A 6 5.65 -15.81 13.24
CA PRO A 6 5.09 -17.05 13.80
C PRO A 6 3.55 -17.02 13.87
N ASP A 7 2.99 -15.83 14.11
CA ASP A 7 1.54 -15.58 14.13
C ASP A 7 1.15 -14.70 12.93
N LEU A 8 0.64 -15.33 11.88
CA LEU A 8 0.22 -14.63 10.66
C LEU A 8 -0.87 -13.60 10.94
N GLU A 9 -1.84 -13.95 11.77
CA GLU A 9 -3.06 -13.17 11.95
C GLU A 9 -2.80 -11.93 12.80
N ALA A 10 -2.05 -12.06 13.90
CA ALA A 10 -1.65 -10.93 14.72
C ALA A 10 -0.82 -9.92 13.91
N ARG A 11 0.10 -10.40 13.05
CA ARG A 11 0.91 -9.51 12.22
C ARG A 11 0.08 -8.86 11.10
N ALA A 12 -0.80 -9.62 10.45
CA ALA A 12 -1.73 -9.06 9.46
C ALA A 12 -2.66 -8.00 10.08
N LYS A 13 -3.14 -8.21 11.32
CA LYS A 13 -3.93 -7.22 12.08
C LYS A 13 -3.14 -5.93 12.35
N ALA A 14 -1.87 -6.04 12.73
CA ALA A 14 -1.01 -4.87 12.93
C ALA A 14 -0.77 -4.11 11.61
N ILE A 15 -0.56 -4.83 10.51
CA ILE A 15 -0.42 -4.23 9.18
C ILE A 15 -1.71 -3.52 8.76
N ARG A 16 -2.88 -4.14 8.97
CA ARG A 16 -4.19 -3.50 8.73
C ARG A 16 -4.35 -2.19 9.49
N ALA A 17 -4.04 -2.17 10.79
CA ALA A 17 -4.14 -0.95 11.59
C ALA A 17 -3.24 0.17 11.06
N ASN A 18 -2.01 -0.17 10.67
CA ASN A 18 -1.08 0.79 10.07
C ASN A 18 -1.57 1.28 8.70
N LEU A 19 -2.09 0.37 7.86
CA LEU A 19 -2.63 0.70 6.54
C LEU A 19 -3.89 1.56 6.65
N ALA A 20 -4.76 1.33 7.63
CA ALA A 20 -5.93 2.16 7.89
C ALA A 20 -5.53 3.61 8.19
N HIS A 21 -4.54 3.81 9.06
CA HIS A 21 -4.07 5.14 9.41
C HIS A 21 -3.53 5.93 8.21
N ILE A 22 -2.71 5.29 7.36
CA ILE A 22 -2.21 5.95 6.14
C ILE A 22 -3.33 6.13 5.12
N ALA A 23 -4.25 5.17 4.97
CA ALA A 23 -5.39 5.28 4.05
C ALA A 23 -6.26 6.50 4.37
N ASP A 24 -6.54 6.75 5.65
CA ASP A 24 -7.32 7.92 6.07
C ASP A 24 -6.59 9.23 5.76
N LYS A 25 -5.27 9.29 6.00
CA LYS A 25 -4.44 10.45 5.64
C LYS A 25 -4.46 10.71 4.12
N LEU A 26 -4.37 9.66 3.31
CA LEU A 26 -4.41 9.77 1.85
C LEU A 26 -5.79 10.20 1.33
N ARG A 27 -6.87 9.70 1.94
CA ARG A 27 -8.24 10.16 1.64
C ARG A 27 -8.44 11.63 1.94
N GLN A 28 -7.88 12.14 3.04
CA GLN A 28 -7.91 13.56 3.37
C GLN A 28 -7.15 14.43 2.35
N LEU A 29 -6.11 13.89 1.72
CA LEU A 29 -5.39 14.54 0.61
C LEU A 29 -6.13 14.47 -0.72
N GLY A 30 -7.26 13.76 -0.79
CA GLY A 30 -8.09 13.62 -1.99
C GLY A 30 -7.77 12.38 -2.83
N ALA A 31 -7.06 11.40 -2.29
CA ALA A 31 -6.85 10.11 -2.93
C ALA A 31 -8.03 9.15 -2.69
N ALA A 32 -8.38 8.34 -3.67
CA ALA A 32 -9.21 7.17 -3.49
C ALA A 32 -8.31 5.98 -3.08
N VAL A 33 -8.72 5.27 -2.03
CA VAL A 33 -7.93 4.19 -1.44
C VAL A 33 -8.78 2.93 -1.32
N SER A 34 -8.30 1.84 -1.92
CA SER A 34 -8.89 0.51 -1.85
C SER A 34 -7.92 -0.46 -1.19
N VAL A 35 -8.40 -1.33 -0.30
CA VAL A 35 -7.59 -2.36 0.36
C VAL A 35 -8.15 -3.72 0.00
N MET A 36 -7.28 -4.61 -0.43
CA MET A 36 -7.57 -6.00 -0.75
C MET A 36 -6.77 -6.92 0.17
N GLU A 37 -7.45 -7.88 0.77
CA GLU A 37 -6.85 -8.88 1.65
C GLU A 37 -7.05 -10.28 1.08
N MET A 38 -5.98 -11.05 1.07
CA MET A 38 -5.95 -12.44 0.66
C MET A 38 -5.39 -13.25 1.83
N PRO A 39 -6.25 -13.67 2.78
CA PRO A 39 -5.85 -14.56 3.85
C PRO A 39 -5.56 -15.96 3.30
N GLY A 40 -4.56 -16.63 3.86
CA GLY A 40 -4.20 -17.99 3.49
C GLY A 40 -3.51 -18.72 4.64
N PRO A 41 -3.44 -20.05 4.58
CA PRO A 41 -2.93 -20.89 5.68
C PRO A 41 -1.42 -20.76 5.91
N ILE A 42 -0.69 -20.30 4.89
CA ILE A 42 0.77 -20.14 4.89
C ILE A 42 1.15 -18.68 4.70
N THR A 43 0.36 -17.93 3.95
CA THR A 43 0.60 -16.53 3.62
C THR A 43 -0.67 -15.71 3.79
N HIS A 44 -0.54 -14.50 4.32
CA HIS A 44 -1.59 -13.51 4.37
C HIS A 44 -1.09 -12.25 3.65
N THR A 45 -1.68 -11.92 2.50
CA THR A 45 -1.30 -10.74 1.72
C THR A 45 -2.32 -9.63 1.90
N ILE A 46 -1.84 -8.42 2.15
CA ILE A 46 -2.64 -7.20 2.23
C ILE A 46 -2.06 -6.23 1.20
N THR A 47 -2.89 -5.78 0.27
CA THR A 47 -2.52 -4.83 -0.77
C THR A 47 -3.41 -3.61 -0.70
N MET A 48 -2.82 -2.43 -0.62
CA MET A 48 -3.50 -1.16 -0.70
C MET A 48 -3.22 -0.54 -2.07
N MET A 49 -4.28 -0.21 -2.80
CA MET A 49 -4.25 0.54 -4.05
C MET A 49 -4.71 1.96 -3.76
N VAL A 50 -3.97 2.92 -4.31
CA VAL A 50 -4.22 4.35 -4.14
C VAL A 50 -4.30 4.96 -5.52
N THR A 51 -5.40 5.63 -5.81
CA THR A 51 -5.56 6.48 -6.99
C THR A 51 -5.71 7.93 -6.55
N THR A 52 -5.02 8.85 -7.21
CA THR A 52 -5.09 10.28 -6.88
C THR A 52 -5.05 11.13 -8.13
N ARG A 53 -5.68 12.30 -8.11
CA ARG A 53 -5.53 13.28 -9.18
C ARG A 53 -4.12 13.86 -9.19
N GLY A 54 -3.62 14.20 -10.38
CA GLY A 54 -2.22 14.60 -10.60
C GLY A 54 -1.75 15.78 -9.75
N ARG A 55 -2.63 16.73 -9.43
CA ARG A 55 -2.27 17.88 -8.56
C ARG A 55 -1.94 17.50 -7.10
N HIS A 56 -2.41 16.35 -6.64
CA HIS A 56 -2.16 15.84 -5.28
C HIS A 56 -1.12 14.71 -5.26
N TYR A 57 -0.58 14.36 -6.44
CA TYR A 57 0.33 13.23 -6.62
C TYR A 57 1.55 13.30 -5.71
N GLU A 58 2.30 14.41 -5.76
CA GLU A 58 3.54 14.57 -4.99
C GLU A 58 3.31 14.39 -3.49
N ALA A 59 2.22 14.96 -2.96
CA ALA A 59 1.85 14.84 -1.55
C ALA A 59 1.48 13.39 -1.19
N VAL A 60 0.66 12.73 -2.01
CA VAL A 60 0.25 11.32 -1.81
C VAL A 60 1.45 10.37 -1.94
N ALA A 61 2.33 10.60 -2.91
CA ALA A 61 3.53 9.80 -3.14
C ALA A 61 4.51 9.92 -1.97
N ALA A 62 4.76 11.14 -1.48
CA ALA A 62 5.63 11.37 -0.33
C ALA A 62 5.14 10.64 0.93
N GLU A 63 3.83 10.69 1.20
CA GLU A 63 3.22 9.97 2.32
C GLU A 63 3.33 8.45 2.18
N LEU A 64 3.10 7.93 0.97
CA LEU A 64 3.27 6.50 0.68
C LEU A 64 4.71 6.04 0.82
N GLU A 65 5.69 6.81 0.33
CA GLU A 65 7.11 6.49 0.43
C GLU A 65 7.59 6.50 1.89
N GLN A 66 7.23 7.51 2.67
CA GLN A 66 7.53 7.56 4.11
C GLN A 66 6.93 6.35 4.83
N PHE A 67 5.69 5.99 4.50
CA PHE A 67 5.07 4.79 5.06
C PHE A 67 5.78 3.51 4.61
N ALA A 68 6.21 3.42 3.35
CA ALA A 68 6.93 2.28 2.82
C ALA A 68 8.24 2.05 3.58
N VAL A 69 9.03 3.12 3.80
CA VAL A 69 10.28 3.07 4.56
C VAL A 69 10.04 2.54 5.99
N ARG A 70 9.01 3.03 6.68
CA ARG A 70 8.68 2.59 8.05
C ARG A 70 8.14 1.17 8.11
N SER A 71 7.33 0.76 7.13
CA SER A 71 6.63 -0.53 7.12
C SER A 71 7.41 -1.64 6.42
N GLY A 72 8.54 -1.31 5.78
CA GLY A 72 9.25 -2.16 4.83
C GLY A 72 8.43 -2.45 3.56
N GLY A 73 7.37 -1.67 3.30
CA GLY A 73 6.55 -1.85 2.10
C GLY A 73 7.31 -1.47 0.83
N THR A 74 6.85 -1.98 -0.30
CA THR A 74 7.32 -1.51 -1.62
C THR A 74 6.20 -0.70 -2.25
N VAL A 75 6.49 0.55 -2.63
CA VAL A 75 5.56 1.38 -3.39
C VAL A 75 5.89 1.22 -4.87
N ARG A 76 4.89 0.88 -5.67
CA ARG A 76 4.97 0.95 -7.13
C ARG A 76 4.15 2.14 -7.60
N ARG A 77 4.78 3.06 -8.33
CA ARG A 77 4.16 4.26 -8.91
C ARG A 77 4.09 4.10 -10.43
N ALA A 78 3.03 4.60 -11.03
CA ALA A 78 3.03 4.86 -12.46
C ALA A 78 3.99 6.03 -12.78
N ASP A 79 4.63 6.00 -13.95
CA ASP A 79 5.50 7.09 -14.39
C ASP A 79 4.66 8.34 -14.68
N PRO A 80 5.02 9.53 -14.18
CA PRO A 80 4.35 10.79 -14.51
C PRO A 80 4.20 11.05 -16.01
N ALA A 81 5.16 10.60 -16.84
CA ALA A 81 5.11 10.72 -18.29
C ALA A 81 4.05 9.80 -18.92
N ASP A 82 3.90 8.58 -18.40
CA ASP A 82 2.88 7.63 -18.84
C ASP A 82 1.47 8.12 -18.45
N ILE A 83 1.33 8.74 -17.28
CA ILE A 83 0.08 9.38 -16.83
C ILE A 83 -0.27 10.56 -17.75
N ALA A 84 0.70 11.42 -18.08
CA ALA A 84 0.47 12.57 -18.94
C ALA A 84 0.16 12.20 -20.41
N ALA A 85 0.62 11.04 -20.86
CA ALA A 85 0.41 10.54 -22.23
C ALA A 85 -0.91 9.74 -22.40
N GLY A 86 -1.43 9.13 -21.33
CA GLY A 86 -2.53 8.17 -21.41
C GLY A 86 -3.82 8.56 -20.68
N ASP A 87 -3.81 9.57 -19.80
CA ASP A 87 -4.96 9.89 -18.95
C ASP A 87 -5.32 11.40 -18.98
N PRO A 88 -6.49 11.77 -19.56
CA PRO A 88 -6.95 13.17 -19.59
C PRO A 88 -7.19 13.76 -18.18
N ASP A 89 -7.40 12.91 -17.15
CA ASP A 89 -7.67 13.34 -15.77
C ASP A 89 -6.41 13.37 -14.87
N ARG A 90 -5.26 12.92 -15.40
CA ARG A 90 -3.99 12.79 -14.67
C ARG A 90 -4.10 11.92 -13.41
N GLU A 91 -4.82 10.80 -13.43
CA GLU A 91 -4.87 9.90 -12.29
C GLU A 91 -3.54 9.18 -12.11
N CYS A 92 -3.02 9.16 -10.88
CA CYS A 92 -1.85 8.40 -10.51
C CYS A 92 -2.26 7.16 -9.74
N LEU A 93 -1.74 6.00 -10.14
CA LEU A 93 -1.82 4.74 -9.42
C LEU A 93 -0.56 4.50 -8.58
N ALA A 94 -0.75 4.30 -7.29
CA ALA A 94 0.27 3.77 -6.39
C ALA A 94 -0.23 2.52 -5.68
N ALA A 95 0.60 1.48 -5.60
CA ALA A 95 0.27 0.24 -4.90
C ALA A 95 1.29 -0.05 -3.81
N LEU A 96 0.79 -0.45 -2.64
CA LEU A 96 1.58 -0.86 -1.48
C LEU A 96 1.15 -2.28 -1.08
N SER A 97 2.10 -3.22 -1.06
CA SER A 97 1.81 -4.63 -0.78
C SER A 97 2.68 -5.23 0.32
N HIS A 98 2.02 -5.83 1.31
CA HIS A 98 2.63 -6.56 2.41
C HIS A 98 2.14 -8.01 2.38
N THR A 99 3.08 -8.95 2.29
CA THR A 99 2.79 -10.37 2.46
C THR A 99 3.38 -10.80 3.79
N VAL A 100 2.58 -11.43 4.66
CA VAL A 100 3.07 -12.10 5.85
C VAL A 100 3.11 -13.59 5.55
N ALA A 101 4.25 -14.25 5.77
CA ALA A 101 4.41 -15.69 5.63
C ALA A 101 4.64 -16.32 7.01
N ARG A 102 4.07 -17.50 7.25
CA ARG A 102 4.26 -18.20 8.52
C ARG A 102 5.71 -18.64 8.62
N ARG A 103 6.41 -18.21 9.66
CA ARG A 103 7.73 -18.76 9.98
C ARG A 103 7.53 -20.17 10.54
N ARG A 104 8.15 -21.20 9.93
CA ARG A 104 8.26 -22.51 10.59
C ARG A 104 9.09 -22.33 11.86
N ALA A 105 8.56 -22.76 13.00
CA ALA A 105 9.41 -23.01 14.16
C ALA A 105 10.38 -24.13 13.76
N ALA A 106 11.68 -23.85 13.88
CA ALA A 106 12.72 -24.86 13.74
C ALA A 106 12.72 -25.76 14.97
#